data_AF-Q6LH66-F1
#
_entry.id   AF-Q6LH66-F1
#
_cell.length_a   1.000
_cell.length_b   1.000
_cell.length_c   1.000
_cell.angle_alpha   90.00
_cell.angle_beta   90.00
_cell.angle_gamma   90.00
#
_symmetry.space_group_name_H-M   'P 1'
#
loop_
_entity.id
_entity.type
_entity.pdbx_description
1 polymer ?
#
loop_
_entity_poly.entity_id
_entity_poly.type
_entity_poly.pdbx_seq_one_letter_code
_entity_poly.pdbx_strand_id
1 'polypeptide(L)'
;MTLTLYKASWIQDYMEVGMKKIELEKGNFCHIRGFKPGPSTLRGIKNMNNVIEMSGYLSKLTALVPFFQIFAGRDGYTGVSLAAAGWNASIYDWENFRRAMNAIPAIKRTRLETIAEKQALFSRGKEHEFWTCVYNSL
;
A
#
# COMPACT_ATOMS: atom_id res chain seq x y z
N MET A 1 40.39 -25.86 17.91
CA MET A 1 39.55 -25.20 18.93
C MET A 1 39.18 -23.81 18.41
N THR A 2 37.87 -23.56 18.29
CA THR A 2 37.18 -22.27 18.05
C THR A 2 37.48 -21.43 16.81
N LEU A 3 36.63 -21.64 15.81
CA LEU A 3 36.22 -20.69 14.75
C LEU A 3 35.61 -19.42 15.38
N THR A 4 36.05 -18.23 14.99
CA THR A 4 35.27 -16.99 15.13
C THR A 4 34.92 -16.44 13.76
N LEU A 5 33.62 -16.47 13.50
CA LEU A 5 32.93 -16.15 12.26
C LEU A 5 33.05 -14.66 11.90
N TYR A 6 33.85 -14.34 10.90
CA TYR A 6 33.57 -13.22 10.00
C TYR A 6 32.33 -13.57 9.17
N LYS A 7 31.14 -13.17 9.62
CA LYS A 7 29.96 -13.00 8.78
C LYS A 7 28.78 -12.50 9.62
N ALA A 8 28.41 -11.23 9.43
CA ALA A 8 27.01 -10.81 9.23
C ALA A 8 26.89 -9.26 9.27
N SER A 9 27.67 -8.55 8.45
CA SER A 9 27.45 -7.13 8.16
C SER A 9 26.26 -6.87 7.22
N TRP A 10 25.51 -7.92 6.85
CA TRP A 10 24.46 -7.86 5.82
C TRP A 10 23.03 -7.98 6.39
N ILE A 11 22.87 -8.13 7.71
CA ILE A 11 21.54 -8.25 8.34
C ILE A 11 20.96 -6.87 8.70
N GLN A 12 21.81 -5.83 8.81
CA GLN A 12 21.38 -4.47 9.16
C GLN A 12 20.61 -3.80 8.00
N ASP A 13 20.98 -4.03 6.74
CA ASP A 13 20.38 -3.36 5.58
C ASP A 13 18.98 -3.88 5.19
N TYR A 14 18.62 -5.11 5.57
CA TYR A 14 17.29 -5.66 5.27
C TYR A 14 16.16 -5.05 6.12
N MET A 15 16.49 -4.38 7.23
CA MET A 15 15.49 -3.75 8.10
C MET A 15 15.10 -2.34 7.66
N GLU A 16 15.99 -1.61 6.96
CA GLU A 16 15.69 -0.24 6.50
C GLU A 16 14.88 -0.20 5.19
N VAL A 17 15.11 -1.15 4.28
CA VAL A 17 14.42 -1.16 2.97
C VAL A 17 12.97 -1.65 3.08
N GLY A 18 12.66 -2.51 4.06
CA GLY A 18 11.33 -3.08 4.28
C GLY A 18 10.36 -2.19 5.07
N MET A 19 10.88 -1.30 5.93
CA MET A 19 10.05 -0.37 6.71
C MET A 19 9.73 0.93 5.98
N LYS A 20 10.45 1.27 4.91
CA LYS A 20 10.21 2.51 4.15
C LYS A 20 8.89 2.54 3.37
N LYS A 21 8.23 1.39 3.19
CA LYS A 21 6.98 1.29 2.41
C LYS A 21 5.72 1.24 3.26
N ILE A 22 5.88 1.07 4.57
CA ILE A 22 4.77 1.13 5.52
C ILE A 22 4.72 2.57 6.04
N GLU A 23 4.34 3.51 5.18
CA GLU A 23 3.81 4.80 5.62
C GLU A 23 2.42 4.55 6.22
N LEU A 24 2.40 3.95 7.41
CA LEU A 24 1.27 3.95 8.32
C LEU A 24 1.12 5.40 8.78
N GLU A 25 0.10 6.09 8.27
CA GLU A 25 -0.21 7.45 8.69
C GLU A 25 -0.49 7.47 10.20
N LYS A 26 0.43 8.07 10.95
CA LYS A 26 0.27 8.63 12.31
C LYS A 26 -0.72 7.89 13.23
N GLY A 27 -0.29 6.74 13.74
CA GLY A 27 -0.86 6.10 14.93
C GLY A 27 0.26 5.80 15.93
N ASN A 28 0.01 5.99 17.22
CA ASN A 28 0.97 5.76 18.31
C ASN A 28 1.71 4.42 18.13
N PHE A 29 3.03 4.46 17.91
CA PHE A 29 3.84 3.24 17.75
C PHE A 29 3.85 2.45 19.05
N CYS A 30 3.30 1.21 19.06
CA CYS A 30 3.47 0.36 20.24
C CYS A 30 4.92 -0.08 20.35
N HIS A 31 5.51 0.18 21.51
CA HIS A 31 6.88 -0.20 21.81
C HIS A 31 6.91 -1.63 22.38
N ILE A 32 7.13 -2.64 21.53
CA ILE A 32 7.22 -4.04 21.96
C ILE A 32 8.70 -4.42 22.13
N ARG A 33 9.15 -4.57 23.38
CA ARG A 33 10.55 -4.88 23.71
C ARG A 33 10.90 -6.33 23.43
N GLY A 34 12.00 -6.55 22.70
CA GLY A 34 12.55 -7.88 22.42
C GLY A 34 11.61 -8.75 21.59
N PHE A 35 10.89 -8.15 20.64
CA PHE A 35 10.11 -8.86 19.65
C PHE A 35 11.02 -9.40 18.53
N LYS A 36 10.92 -10.69 18.25
CA LYS A 36 11.54 -11.29 17.07
C LYS A 36 10.42 -11.90 16.22
N PRO A 37 10.18 -11.38 15.00
CA PRO A 37 9.10 -11.89 14.16
C PRO A 37 9.38 -13.34 13.77
N GLY A 38 8.41 -14.21 13.97
CA GLY A 38 8.44 -15.57 13.46
C GLY A 38 8.12 -15.61 11.96
N PRO A 39 8.22 -16.80 11.33
CA PRO A 39 7.92 -16.97 9.90
C PRO A 39 6.49 -16.56 9.51
N SER A 40 5.51 -16.70 10.42
CA SER A 40 4.13 -16.26 10.17
C SER A 40 4.03 -14.74 10.09
N THR A 41 4.66 -14.05 11.04
CA THR A 41 4.70 -12.59 11.08
C THR A 41 5.36 -12.00 9.83
N LEU A 42 6.50 -12.57 9.40
CA LEU A 42 7.18 -12.13 8.17
C LEU A 42 6.29 -12.29 6.93
N ARG A 43 5.50 -13.38 6.87
CA ARG A 43 4.52 -13.60 5.79
C ARG A 43 3.38 -12.58 5.85
N GLY A 44 2.88 -12.26 7.05
CA GLY A 44 1.87 -11.23 7.26
C GLY A 44 2.34 -9.85 6.77
N ILE A 45 3.55 -9.45 7.15
CA ILE A 45 4.17 -8.19 6.70
C ILE A 45 4.33 -8.17 5.18
N LYS A 46 4.81 -9.26 4.58
CA LYS A 46 4.91 -9.39 3.11
C LYS A 46 3.55 -9.22 2.43
N ASN A 47 2.49 -9.77 3.01
CA ASN A 47 1.14 -9.63 2.47
C ASN A 47 0.62 -8.19 2.57
N MET A 48 0.86 -7.50 3.69
CA MET A 48 0.52 -6.07 3.83
C MET A 48 1.27 -5.20 2.82
N ASN A 49 2.58 -5.43 2.65
CA ASN A 49 3.38 -4.71 1.66
C ASN A 49 2.85 -4.91 0.23
N ASN A 50 2.42 -6.11 -0.11
CA ASN A 50 1.77 -6.38 -1.40
C ASN A 50 0.48 -5.57 -1.57
N VAL A 51 -0.38 -5.51 -0.54
CA VAL A 51 -1.60 -4.68 -0.56
C VAL A 51 -1.28 -3.20 -0.78
N ILE A 52 -0.27 -2.68 -0.06
CA ILE A 52 0.18 -1.29 -0.22
C ILE A 52 0.65 -1.03 -1.66
N GLU A 53 1.49 -1.91 -2.21
CA GLU A 53 1.97 -1.81 -3.58
C GLU A 53 0.84 -1.85 -4.61
N MET A 54 -0.05 -2.84 -4.51
CA MET A 54 -1.20 -2.99 -5.39
C MET A 54 -2.11 -1.77 -5.34
N SER A 55 -2.36 -1.22 -4.15
CA SER A 55 -3.15 0.00 -4.01
C SER A 55 -2.49 1.21 -4.68
N GLY A 56 -1.16 1.30 -4.61
CA GLY A 56 -0.38 2.33 -5.31
C GLY A 56 -0.46 2.19 -6.83
N TYR A 57 -0.40 0.97 -7.36
CA TYR A 57 -0.60 0.72 -8.79
C TYR A 57 -2.02 1.06 -9.23
N LEU A 58 -3.03 0.63 -8.45
CA LEU A 58 -4.42 0.95 -8.74
C LEU A 58 -4.64 2.46 -8.77
N SER A 59 -4.13 3.19 -7.77
CA SER A 59 -4.21 4.66 -7.74
C SER A 59 -3.60 5.31 -8.98
N LYS A 60 -2.40 4.88 -9.39
CA LYS A 60 -1.75 5.40 -10.60
C LYS A 60 -2.54 5.09 -11.87
N LEU A 61 -3.02 3.86 -12.02
CA LEU A 61 -3.81 3.45 -13.18
C LEU A 61 -5.13 4.20 -13.25
N THR A 62 -5.86 4.27 -12.14
CA THR A 62 -7.13 5.01 -12.05
C THR A 62 -6.91 6.49 -12.36
N ALA A 63 -5.83 7.11 -11.86
CA ALA A 63 -5.49 8.50 -12.17
C ALA A 63 -5.19 8.75 -13.66
N LEU A 64 -4.78 7.73 -14.41
CA LEU A 64 -4.55 7.82 -15.87
C LEU A 64 -5.83 7.66 -16.70
N VAL A 65 -6.90 7.10 -16.14
CA VAL A 65 -8.17 6.83 -16.86
C VAL A 65 -8.74 8.08 -17.54
N PRO A 66 -8.85 9.25 -16.86
CA PRO A 66 -9.37 10.46 -17.50
C PRO A 66 -8.50 10.91 -18.68
N PHE A 67 -7.18 10.74 -18.61
CA PHE A 67 -6.28 11.12 -19.71
C PHE A 67 -6.57 10.29 -20.97
N PHE A 68 -6.75 8.98 -20.82
CA PHE A 68 -7.13 8.14 -21.95
C PHE A 68 -8.51 8.54 -22.52
N GLN A 69 -9.49 8.83 -21.66
CA GLN A 69 -10.84 9.16 -22.12
C GLN A 69 -10.92 10.55 -22.77
N ILE A 70 -10.15 11.52 -22.28
CA ILE A 70 -10.15 12.90 -22.78
C ILE A 70 -9.31 13.02 -24.06
N PHE A 71 -8.13 12.39 -24.10
CA PHE A 71 -7.13 12.62 -25.13
C PHE A 71 -6.93 11.47 -26.12
N ALA A 72 -7.36 10.24 -25.81
CA ALA A 72 -7.31 9.12 -26.77
C ALA A 72 -8.62 8.96 -27.56
N GLY A 73 -9.55 9.91 -27.42
CA GLY A 73 -10.90 9.84 -27.98
C GLY A 73 -11.08 10.60 -29.30
N ARG A 74 -11.26 9.81 -30.37
CA ARG A 74 -11.85 10.08 -31.71
C ARG A 74 -11.03 10.90 -32.71
N ASP A 75 -10.69 10.23 -33.80
CA ASP A 75 -10.18 10.77 -35.06
C ASP A 75 -10.98 12.02 -35.51
N GLY A 76 -10.39 13.19 -35.33
CA GLY A 76 -10.99 14.44 -35.77
C GLY A 76 -9.96 15.54 -35.75
N TYR A 77 -9.33 15.77 -36.91
CA TYR A 77 -8.47 16.90 -37.31
C TYR A 77 -7.60 17.52 -36.21
N THR A 78 -6.29 17.51 -36.40
CA THR A 78 -5.26 17.98 -35.44
C THR A 78 -5.48 19.40 -34.86
N GLY A 79 -6.28 20.27 -35.50
CA GLY A 79 -6.72 21.57 -34.95
C GLY A 79 -8.01 21.56 -34.12
N VAL A 80 -8.86 20.53 -34.27
CA VAL A 80 -10.08 20.29 -33.48
C VAL A 80 -9.77 19.51 -32.20
N SER A 81 -8.61 18.85 -32.11
CA SER A 81 -8.25 17.98 -30.99
C SER A 81 -8.19 18.69 -29.63
N LEU A 82 -7.73 19.94 -29.56
CA LEU A 82 -7.67 20.67 -28.29
C LEU A 82 -9.06 21.14 -27.83
N ALA A 83 -9.89 21.59 -28.78
CA ALA A 83 -11.28 21.96 -28.50
C ALA A 83 -12.13 20.74 -28.16
N ALA A 84 -11.92 19.62 -28.85
CA ALA A 84 -12.55 18.33 -28.56
C ALA A 84 -12.10 17.77 -27.20
N ALA A 85 -10.82 17.87 -26.85
CA ALA A 85 -10.32 17.50 -25.54
C ALA A 85 -10.92 18.40 -24.44
N GLY A 86 -11.01 19.72 -24.68
CA GLY A 86 -11.68 20.65 -23.78
C GLY A 86 -13.16 20.30 -23.57
N TRP A 87 -13.87 19.98 -24.64
CA TRP A 87 -15.25 19.51 -24.57
C TRP A 87 -15.37 18.18 -23.82
N ASN A 88 -14.54 17.18 -24.17
CA ASN A 88 -14.50 15.87 -23.51
C ASN A 88 -14.18 15.99 -22.02
N ALA A 89 -13.27 16.88 -21.63
CA ALA A 89 -12.98 17.18 -20.24
C ALA A 89 -14.17 17.83 -19.53
N SER A 90 -14.91 18.72 -20.21
CA SER A 90 -16.08 19.39 -19.62
C SER A 90 -17.25 18.45 -19.37
N ILE A 91 -17.43 17.44 -20.22
CA ILE A 91 -18.49 16.43 -20.09
C ILE A 91 -18.05 15.18 -19.32
N TYR A 92 -16.78 15.12 -18.90
CA TYR A 92 -16.24 13.99 -18.16
C TYR A 92 -16.90 13.88 -16.77
N ASP A 93 -17.14 12.65 -16.32
CA ASP A 93 -17.74 12.38 -15.02
C ASP A 93 -16.71 12.46 -13.88
N TRP A 94 -16.36 13.71 -13.53
CA TRP A 94 -15.43 14.01 -12.46
C TRP A 94 -15.90 13.51 -11.10
N GLU A 95 -17.21 13.41 -10.87
CA GLU A 95 -17.78 12.96 -9.61
C GLU A 95 -17.56 11.46 -9.43
N ASN A 96 -17.82 10.65 -10.46
CA ASN A 96 -17.51 9.22 -10.41
C ASN A 96 -16.01 8.95 -10.35
N PHE A 97 -15.18 9.74 -11.06
CA PHE A 97 -13.73 9.66 -10.92
C PHE A 97 -13.27 9.94 -9.47
N ARG A 98 -13.78 11.02 -8.86
CA ARG A 98 -13.48 11.37 -7.46
C ARG A 98 -13.90 10.26 -6.50
N ARG A 99 -15.09 9.69 -6.68
CA ARG A 99 -15.57 8.54 -5.88
C ARG A 99 -14.65 7.33 -6.01
N ALA A 100 -14.24 7.01 -7.23
CA ALA A 100 -13.34 5.90 -7.50
C ALA A 100 -11.97 6.11 -6.81
N MET A 101 -11.39 7.31 -6.93
CA MET A 101 -10.12 7.64 -6.26
C MET A 101 -10.24 7.57 -4.74
N ASN A 102 -11.33 8.05 -4.16
CA ASN A 102 -11.57 7.99 -2.72
C ASN A 102 -11.85 6.58 -2.18
N ALA A 103 -12.32 5.65 -3.02
CA ALA A 103 -12.56 4.27 -2.62
C ALA A 103 -11.25 3.48 -2.42
N ILE A 104 -10.19 3.81 -3.14
CA ILE A 104 -8.89 3.11 -3.07
C ILE A 104 -8.29 3.09 -1.65
N PRO A 105 -8.12 4.22 -0.94
CA PRO A 105 -7.59 4.20 0.42
C PRO A 105 -8.48 3.43 1.39
N ALA A 106 -9.81 3.50 1.24
CA ALA A 106 -10.75 2.73 2.07
C ALA A 106 -10.56 1.22 1.86
N ILE A 107 -10.51 0.76 0.60
CA ILE A 107 -10.27 -0.65 0.26
C ILE A 107 -8.91 -1.11 0.78
N LYS A 108 -7.86 -0.28 0.59
CA LYS A 108 -6.51 -0.55 1.12
C LYS A 108 -6.57 -0.79 2.63
N ARG A 109 -7.18 0.13 3.38
CA ARG A 109 -7.30 0.06 4.84
C ARG A 109 -8.01 -1.22 5.29
N THR A 110 -9.20 -1.52 4.75
CA THR A 110 -9.95 -2.73 5.10
C THR A 110 -9.15 -4.02 4.84
N ARG A 111 -8.38 -4.07 3.75
CA ARG A 111 -7.52 -5.22 3.44
C ARG A 111 -6.37 -5.37 4.44
N LEU A 112 -5.76 -4.26 4.85
CA LEU A 112 -4.72 -4.26 5.87
C LEU A 112 -5.27 -4.68 7.25
N GLU A 113 -6.44 -4.15 7.63
CA GLU A 113 -7.15 -4.52 8.87
C GLU A 113 -7.44 -6.02 8.89
N THR A 114 -7.97 -6.58 7.80
CA THR A 114 -8.25 -8.03 7.68
C THR A 114 -6.99 -8.88 7.88
N ILE A 115 -5.85 -8.44 7.34
CA ILE A 115 -4.57 -9.18 7.50
C ILE A 115 -4.12 -9.08 8.96
N ALA A 116 -4.14 -7.88 9.54
CA ALA A 116 -3.71 -7.64 10.90
C ALA A 116 -4.57 -8.40 11.92
N GLU A 117 -5.90 -8.35 11.79
CA GLU A 117 -6.86 -9.08 12.59
C GLU A 117 -6.62 -10.60 12.51
N LYS A 118 -6.49 -11.14 11.29
CA LYS A 118 -6.22 -12.56 11.10
C LYS A 118 -4.92 -12.98 11.78
N GLN A 119 -3.86 -12.18 11.65
CA GLN A 119 -2.59 -12.49 12.30
C GLN A 119 -2.69 -12.37 13.83
N ALA A 120 -3.46 -11.41 14.36
CA ALA A 120 -3.72 -11.31 15.78
C ALA A 120 -4.47 -12.55 16.30
N LEU A 121 -5.51 -13.00 15.60
CA LEU A 121 -6.32 -14.17 16.00
C LEU A 121 -5.51 -15.48 16.06
N PHE A 122 -4.55 -15.67 15.16
CA PHE A 122 -3.78 -16.93 15.06
C PHE A 122 -2.40 -16.88 15.72
N SER A 123 -1.97 -15.73 16.24
CA SER A 123 -0.68 -15.59 16.93
C SER A 123 -0.85 -15.65 18.45
N ARG A 124 0.27 -15.80 19.17
CA ARG A 124 0.31 -15.89 20.64
C ARG A 124 1.46 -15.07 21.22
N GLY A 125 1.32 -14.67 22.48
CA GLY A 125 2.34 -13.90 23.20
C GLY A 125 2.67 -12.58 22.49
N LYS A 126 3.96 -12.30 22.30
CA LYS A 126 4.43 -11.03 21.71
C LYS A 126 4.01 -10.82 20.26
N GLU A 127 3.77 -11.88 19.49
CA GLU A 127 3.25 -11.75 18.12
C GLU A 127 1.79 -11.26 18.12
N HIS A 128 0.99 -11.73 19.08
CA HIS A 128 -0.38 -11.26 19.24
C HIS A 128 -0.42 -9.77 19.60
N GLU A 129 0.40 -9.36 20.58
CA GLU A 129 0.53 -7.94 20.96
C GLU A 129 0.96 -7.06 19.78
N PHE A 130 1.89 -7.55 18.95
CA PHE A 130 2.32 -6.86 17.74
C PHE A 130 1.17 -6.67 16.75
N TRP A 131 0.45 -7.74 16.43
CA TRP A 131 -0.62 -7.66 15.43
C TRP A 131 -1.84 -6.87 15.90
N THR A 132 -2.17 -6.93 17.19
CA THR A 132 -3.21 -6.07 17.79
C THR A 132 -2.80 -4.60 17.72
N CYS A 133 -1.53 -4.27 17.95
CA CYS A 133 -1.07 -2.90 17.78
C CYS A 133 -1.19 -2.43 16.32
N VAL A 134 -0.72 -3.25 15.37
CA VAL A 134 -0.80 -2.94 13.95
C VAL A 134 -2.25 -2.67 13.54
N TYR A 135 -3.19 -3.52 13.98
CA TYR A 135 -4.62 -3.33 13.74
C TYR A 135 -5.15 -1.99 14.30
N ASN A 136 -4.77 -1.63 15.53
CA ASN A 136 -5.22 -0.38 16.15
C ASN A 136 -4.59 0.89 15.55
N SER A 137 -3.45 0.75 14.85
CA SER A 137 -2.73 1.86 14.22
C SER A 137 -3.15 2.15 12.78
N LEU A 138 -3.90 1.22 12.17
CA LEU A 138 -4.38 1.33 10.78
C LEU A 138 -5.50 2.34 10.66
#